data_AF-A0A7K7J790-F1
#
_entry.id   AF-A0A7K7J790-F1
#
_cell.length_a   1.000
_cell.length_b   1.000
_cell.length_c   1.000
_cell.angle_alpha   90.00
_cell.angle_beta   90.00
_cell.angle_gamma   90.00
#
_symmetry.space_group_name_H-M   'P 1'
#
loop_
_entity.id
_entity.type
_entity.pdbx_description
1 polymer ?
#
loop_
_entity_poly.entity_id
_entity_poly.type
_entity_poly.pdbx_seq_one_letter_code
_entity_poly.pdbx_strand_id
1 'polypeptide(L)'
;FGPSGKAPRKSRESSWDQLIIDAGQQGLGPRQCGSCGMLFAPGIPEDRLQHLRHHRRLRQALRHPGWKQERVVAEFWDGRILLILPEDPRYALRKAEEVLAVVDSELGFPEHSRPFPEHSRLYLFVSPGQCVLGCLVAQPIRQAFRVLPEPGLAPLPDPQDPEHSWDPEHSR
;
A
#
# COMPACT_ATOMS: atom_id res chain seq x y z
N PHE A 1 56.75 42.49 10.68
CA PHE A 1 56.84 42.18 9.24
C PHE A 1 57.03 40.69 9.08
N GLY A 2 56.09 39.83 8.66
CA GLY A 2 54.67 39.88 8.33
C GLY A 2 54.20 38.41 8.31
N PRO A 3 52.90 38.10 8.49
CA PRO A 3 52.42 36.72 8.53
C PRO A 3 52.27 36.19 7.10
N SER A 4 52.87 35.04 6.81
CA SER A 4 52.65 34.35 5.53
C SER A 4 51.38 33.50 5.61
N GLY A 5 50.25 34.01 5.09
CA GLY A 5 49.17 33.17 4.56
C GLY A 5 49.60 32.55 3.22
N LYS A 6 48.94 31.58 2.57
CA LYS A 6 47.67 30.84 2.69
C LYS A 6 47.95 29.44 2.08
N ALA A 7 47.18 28.39 2.33
CA ALA A 7 45.97 28.11 1.57
C ALA A 7 44.99 27.21 2.35
N PRO A 8 43.68 27.51 2.32
CA PRO A 8 42.67 26.60 2.83
C PRO A 8 42.58 25.37 1.91
N ARG A 9 42.51 24.17 2.50
CA ARG A 9 42.10 22.97 1.77
C ARG A 9 40.68 23.22 1.29
N LYS A 10 40.52 23.48 -0.01
CA LYS A 10 39.21 23.55 -0.66
C LYS A 10 38.56 22.18 -0.48
N SER A 11 37.66 22.04 0.49
CA SER A 11 36.74 20.91 0.53
C SER A 11 35.97 20.96 -0.80
N ARG A 12 36.18 19.95 -1.64
CA ARG A 12 35.29 19.69 -2.76
C ARG A 12 33.99 19.17 -2.16
N GLU A 13 33.16 20.09 -1.68
CA GLU A 13 31.73 19.85 -1.68
C GLU A 13 31.26 19.75 -3.13
N SER A 14 30.20 18.96 -3.31
CA SER A 14 29.58 18.56 -4.57
C SER A 14 30.39 17.54 -5.37
N SER A 15 30.20 16.25 -5.07
CA SER A 15 30.06 15.31 -6.17
C SER A 15 28.58 14.92 -6.24
N TRP A 16 27.89 15.63 -7.12
CA TRP A 16 26.70 15.14 -7.78
C TRP A 16 27.13 13.96 -8.65
N ASP A 17 27.61 12.88 -8.03
CA ASP A 17 28.03 11.69 -8.74
C ASP A 17 26.75 10.96 -9.15
N GLN A 18 26.24 11.36 -10.31
CA GLN A 18 25.27 10.55 -11.03
C GLN A 18 25.98 9.26 -11.45
N LEU A 19 25.96 8.25 -10.57
CA LEU A 19 26.55 6.92 -10.82
C LEU A 19 25.75 6.11 -11.84
N ILE A 20 24.55 6.58 -12.19
CA ILE A 20 23.62 5.88 -13.09
C ILE A 20 23.50 6.68 -14.38
N ILE A 21 24.17 6.19 -15.42
CA ILE A 21 24.04 6.69 -16.79
C ILE A 21 23.00 5.81 -17.49
N ASP A 22 21.87 6.39 -17.85
CA ASP A 22 20.88 5.73 -18.68
C ASP A 22 21.35 5.71 -20.15
N ALA A 23 22.18 4.71 -20.46
CA ALA A 23 22.69 4.44 -21.80
C ALA A 23 21.87 3.32 -22.49
N GLY A 24 20.55 3.24 -22.25
CA GLY A 24 19.69 2.20 -22.82
C GLY A 24 19.68 0.89 -22.03
N GLN A 25 20.10 0.93 -20.76
CA GLN A 25 20.06 -0.22 -19.87
C GLN A 25 18.61 -0.61 -19.57
N GLN A 26 18.23 -1.83 -19.89
CA GLN A 26 16.85 -2.28 -19.70
C GLN A 26 16.54 -2.49 -18.21
N GLY A 27 15.43 -1.91 -17.73
CA GLY A 27 14.90 -2.18 -16.40
C GLY A 27 15.36 -1.23 -15.29
N LEU A 28 16.08 -0.15 -15.57
CA LEU A 28 16.39 0.88 -14.56
C LEU A 28 15.17 1.71 -14.14
N GLY A 29 14.15 1.79 -15.00
CA GLY A 29 12.91 2.49 -14.68
C GLY A 29 12.04 1.74 -13.67
N PRO A 30 11.26 2.47 -12.83
CA PRO A 30 10.35 1.85 -11.87
C PRO A 30 9.25 1.08 -12.60
N ARG A 31 8.93 -0.11 -12.09
CA ARG A 31 7.82 -0.96 -12.54
C ARG A 31 6.98 -1.37 -11.34
N GLN A 32 5.67 -1.48 -11.57
CA GLN A 32 4.76 -2.00 -10.57
C GLN A 32 4.68 -3.53 -10.66
N CYS A 33 4.82 -4.21 -9.53
CA CYS A 33 4.57 -5.64 -9.47
C CYS A 33 3.06 -5.91 -9.59
N GLY A 34 2.63 -6.66 -10.61
CA GLY A 34 1.21 -6.98 -10.83
C GLY A 34 0.58 -7.90 -9.77
N SER A 35 1.32 -8.34 -8.76
CA SER A 35 0.79 -9.25 -7.72
C SER A 35 0.97 -8.77 -6.28
N CYS A 36 1.88 -7.83 -6.01
CA CYS A 36 1.98 -7.16 -4.70
C CYS A 36 1.80 -5.63 -4.79
N GLY A 37 1.71 -5.06 -5.98
CA GLY A 37 1.50 -3.62 -6.17
C GLY A 37 2.74 -2.75 -5.91
N MET A 38 3.83 -3.29 -5.35
CA MET A 38 5.05 -2.53 -5.05
C MET A 38 5.70 -1.99 -6.32
N LEU A 39 6.07 -0.70 -6.29
CA LEU A 39 6.93 -0.06 -7.29
C LEU A 39 8.39 -0.37 -6.96
N PHE A 40 9.14 -0.87 -7.94
CA PHE A 40 10.58 -1.18 -7.80
C PHE A 40 11.29 -1.06 -9.15
N ALA A 41 12.60 -0.82 -9.15
CA ALA A 41 13.40 -0.89 -10.38
C ALA A 41 13.98 -2.30 -10.56
N PRO A 42 13.56 -3.09 -11.58
CA PRO A 42 14.09 -4.44 -11.75
C PRO A 42 15.59 -4.45 -12.00
N GLY A 43 16.16 -3.44 -12.65
CA GLY A 43 17.58 -3.36 -12.99
C GLY A 43 18.50 -3.15 -11.78
N ILE A 44 17.95 -2.69 -10.66
CA ILE A 44 18.72 -2.40 -9.43
C ILE A 44 18.64 -3.63 -8.49
N PRO A 45 19.76 -4.29 -8.16
CA PRO A 45 19.77 -5.48 -7.31
C PRO A 45 19.15 -5.27 -5.92
N GLU A 46 19.40 -4.11 -5.32
CA GLU A 46 18.90 -3.72 -3.99
C GLU A 46 17.38 -3.64 -3.98
N ASP A 47 16.79 -2.92 -4.94
CA ASP A 47 15.34 -2.82 -5.14
C ASP A 47 14.72 -4.19 -5.38
N ARG A 48 15.35 -5.02 -6.21
CA ARG A 48 14.86 -6.37 -6.52
C ARG A 48 14.83 -7.24 -5.25
N LEU A 49 15.84 -7.13 -4.39
CA LEU A 49 15.89 -7.83 -3.11
C LEU A 49 14.84 -7.31 -2.13
N GLN A 50 14.64 -6.00 -2.05
CA GLN A 50 13.61 -5.39 -1.22
C GLN A 50 12.20 -5.83 -1.67
N HIS A 51 11.95 -5.81 -2.98
CA HIS A 51 10.72 -6.32 -3.58
C HIS A 51 10.47 -7.78 -3.18
N LEU A 52 11.46 -8.67 -3.29
CA LEU A 52 11.30 -10.07 -2.89
C LEU A 52 10.95 -10.23 -1.39
N ARG A 53 11.55 -9.41 -0.52
CA ARG A 53 11.25 -9.43 0.93
C ARG A 53 9.83 -8.94 1.21
N HIS A 54 9.46 -7.80 0.64
CA HIS A 54 8.11 -7.24 0.74
C HIS A 54 7.07 -8.23 0.23
N HIS A 55 7.28 -8.75 -0.98
CA HIS A 55 6.38 -9.72 -1.63
C HIS A 55 6.11 -10.96 -0.77
N ARG A 56 7.17 -11.52 -0.15
CA ARG A 56 7.02 -12.67 0.75
C ARG A 56 6.23 -12.31 2.01
N ARG A 57 6.55 -11.19 2.65
CA ARG A 57 5.84 -10.73 3.87
C ARG A 57 4.37 -10.47 3.59
N LEU A 58 4.05 -9.71 2.54
CA LEU A 58 2.69 -9.37 2.15
C LEU A 58 1.86 -10.64 1.88
N ARG A 59 2.38 -11.57 1.07
CA ARG A 59 1.64 -12.80 0.73
C ARG A 59 1.44 -13.72 1.91
N GLN A 60 2.38 -13.76 2.86
CA GLN A 60 2.23 -14.52 4.10
C GLN A 60 1.18 -13.89 5.00
N ALA A 61 1.27 -12.58 5.23
CA ALA A 61 0.36 -11.83 6.10
C ALA A 61 -1.09 -11.83 5.56
N LEU A 62 -1.30 -11.86 4.25
CA LEU A 62 -2.64 -11.91 3.64
C LEU A 62 -3.17 -13.33 3.42
N ARG A 63 -2.36 -14.39 3.60
CA ARG A 63 -2.81 -15.78 3.41
C ARG A 63 -3.83 -16.17 4.48
N HIS A 64 -4.99 -16.66 4.08
CA HIS A 64 -6.04 -17.17 4.96
C HIS A 64 -6.40 -18.61 4.61
N PRO A 65 -5.72 -19.62 5.19
CA PRO A 65 -5.91 -21.03 4.83
C PRO A 65 -7.28 -21.60 5.25
N GLY A 66 -8.11 -20.82 5.92
CA GLY A 66 -9.39 -21.25 6.47
C GLY A 66 -9.28 -21.69 7.93
N TRP A 67 -10.31 -21.42 8.71
CA TRP A 67 -10.45 -21.90 10.09
C TRP A 67 -11.54 -22.95 10.21
N LYS A 68 -11.49 -23.75 11.28
CA LYS A 68 -12.56 -24.72 11.58
C LYS A 68 -13.90 -24.05 11.85
N GLN A 69 -13.86 -22.87 12.47
CA GLN A 69 -15.03 -22.06 12.76
C GLN A 69 -14.76 -20.64 12.24
N GLU A 70 -15.54 -20.24 11.25
CA GLU A 70 -15.50 -18.90 10.66
C GLU A 70 -16.87 -18.26 10.81
N ARG A 71 -16.91 -16.98 11.20
CA ARG A 71 -18.14 -16.20 11.17
C ARG A 71 -18.28 -15.55 9.80
N VAL A 72 -18.88 -16.27 8.85
CA VAL A 72 -19.18 -15.75 7.51
C VAL A 72 -20.46 -14.91 7.59
N VAL A 73 -20.40 -13.67 7.10
CA VAL A 73 -21.55 -12.74 7.09
C VAL A 73 -22.12 -12.49 5.69
N ALA A 74 -21.35 -12.81 4.65
CA ALA A 74 -21.81 -12.79 3.27
C ALA A 74 -20.95 -13.71 2.40
N GLU A 75 -21.55 -14.31 1.38
CA GLU A 75 -20.88 -15.15 0.40
C GLU A 75 -21.16 -14.63 -1.02
N PHE A 76 -20.16 -14.74 -1.87
CA PHE A 76 -20.15 -14.28 -3.25
C PHE A 76 -19.53 -15.33 -4.15
N TRP A 77 -19.67 -15.17 -5.47
CA TRP A 77 -19.08 -16.08 -6.45
C TRP A 77 -17.54 -16.00 -6.47
N ASP A 78 -16.97 -14.89 -6.03
CA ASP A 78 -15.54 -14.57 -6.02
C ASP A 78 -14.95 -14.48 -4.60
N GLY A 79 -15.69 -14.91 -3.57
CA GLY A 79 -15.19 -14.90 -2.20
C GLY A 79 -16.26 -14.90 -1.12
N ARG A 80 -15.85 -14.58 0.11
CA ARG A 80 -16.73 -14.45 1.27
C ARG A 80 -16.24 -13.37 2.22
N ILE A 81 -17.15 -12.81 3.00
CA ILE A 81 -16.84 -11.83 4.03
C ILE A 81 -16.90 -12.51 5.40
N LEU A 82 -15.81 -12.39 6.15
CA LEU A 82 -15.70 -12.83 7.54
C LEU A 82 -15.84 -11.64 8.48
N LEU A 83 -16.53 -11.83 9.61
CA LEU A 83 -16.63 -10.86 10.69
C LEU A 83 -15.84 -11.31 11.91
N ILE A 84 -14.87 -10.50 12.32
CA ILE A 84 -14.08 -10.68 13.54
C ILE A 84 -14.51 -9.63 14.58
N LEU A 85 -14.80 -10.12 15.79
CA LEU A 85 -15.19 -9.35 16.96
C LEU A 85 -14.09 -9.40 18.04
N PRO A 86 -14.02 -8.42 18.96
CA PRO A 86 -13.01 -8.39 20.02
C PRO A 86 -13.02 -9.63 20.92
N GLU A 87 -14.18 -10.30 21.05
CA GLU A 87 -14.37 -11.47 21.91
C GLU A 87 -14.01 -12.80 21.21
N ASP A 88 -13.59 -12.75 19.95
CA ASP A 88 -13.27 -13.94 19.18
C ASP A 88 -11.97 -14.63 19.66
N PRO A 89 -11.76 -15.91 19.28
CA PRO A 89 -10.55 -16.62 19.63
C PRO A 89 -9.27 -15.90 19.18
N ARG A 90 -8.19 -16.09 19.95
CA ARG A 90 -6.88 -15.44 19.68
C ARG A 90 -6.34 -15.62 18.27
N TYR A 91 -6.63 -16.73 17.60
CA TYR A 91 -6.18 -16.94 16.22
C TYR A 91 -6.84 -15.94 15.24
N ALA A 92 -8.09 -15.57 15.48
CA ALA A 92 -8.82 -14.62 14.66
C ALA A 92 -8.34 -13.20 14.92
N LEU A 93 -8.15 -12.84 16.19
CA LEU A 93 -7.58 -11.55 16.59
C LEU A 93 -6.16 -11.36 16.05
N ARG A 94 -5.29 -12.38 16.12
CA ARG A 94 -3.95 -12.31 15.52
C ARG A 94 -4.00 -12.09 14.02
N LYS A 95 -4.92 -12.75 13.32
CA LYS A 95 -5.08 -12.55 11.89
C LYS A 95 -5.56 -11.14 11.55
N ALA A 96 -6.47 -10.60 12.36
CA ALA A 96 -6.91 -9.22 12.27
C ALA A 96 -5.72 -8.26 12.42
N GLU A 97 -4.91 -8.42 13.47
CA GLU A 97 -3.71 -7.62 13.73
C GLU A 97 -2.70 -7.71 12.57
N GLU A 98 -2.43 -8.91 12.04
CA GLU A 98 -1.53 -9.09 10.90
C GLU A 98 -2.01 -8.35 9.64
N VAL A 99 -3.30 -8.42 9.33
CA VAL A 99 -3.88 -7.73 8.17
C VAL A 99 -3.85 -6.21 8.38
N LEU A 100 -4.19 -5.73 9.57
CA LEU A 100 -4.18 -4.31 9.88
C LEU A 100 -2.76 -3.73 9.90
N ALA A 101 -1.76 -4.48 10.36
CA ALA A 101 -0.36 -4.07 10.27
C ALA A 101 0.11 -3.90 8.81
N VAL A 102 -0.36 -4.74 7.89
CA VAL A 102 -0.12 -4.55 6.45
C VAL A 102 -0.76 -3.25 5.97
N VAL A 103 -2.05 -3.03 6.28
CA VAL A 103 -2.78 -1.82 5.87
C VAL A 103 -2.11 -0.56 6.42
N ASP A 104 -1.73 -0.57 7.70
CA ASP A 104 -1.07 0.56 8.35
C ASP A 104 0.27 0.89 7.69
N SER A 105 1.08 -0.13 7.39
CA SER A 105 2.34 0.04 6.67
C SER A 105 2.15 0.66 5.27
N GLU A 106 1.16 0.20 4.51
CA GLU A 106 0.85 0.73 3.17
C GLU A 106 0.33 2.18 3.20
N LEU A 107 -0.40 2.55 4.27
CA LEU A 107 -0.90 3.92 4.48
C LEU A 107 0.15 4.84 5.14
N GLY A 108 1.31 4.31 5.55
CA GLY A 108 2.38 5.06 6.19
C GLY A 108 2.15 5.35 7.68
N PHE A 109 1.26 4.61 8.34
CA PHE A 109 1.10 4.67 9.79
C PHE A 109 2.27 3.98 10.53
N PRO A 110 2.65 4.47 11.73
CA PRO A 110 3.72 3.86 12.51
C PRO A 110 3.33 2.48 13.07
N GLU A 111 4.31 1.58 13.19
CA GLU A 111 4.20 0.16 13.65
C GLU A 111 3.53 -0.08 15.02
N HIS A 112 3.08 0.97 15.72
CA HIS A 112 2.55 0.93 17.09
C HIS A 112 1.19 1.65 17.25
N SER A 113 0.48 1.91 16.14
CA SER A 113 -0.96 2.23 16.19
C SER A 113 -1.68 1.10 16.94
N ARG A 114 -2.60 1.44 17.86
CA ARG A 114 -3.40 0.42 18.56
C ARG A 114 -4.14 -0.42 17.51
N PRO A 115 -3.92 -1.74 17.43
CA PRO A 115 -4.30 -2.50 16.25
C PRO A 115 -5.80 -2.77 16.18
N PHE A 116 -6.50 -2.75 17.32
CA PHE A 116 -7.92 -3.05 17.37
C PHE A 116 -8.63 -2.12 18.34
N PRO A 117 -9.32 -1.08 17.86
CA PRO A 117 -9.97 -0.16 18.76
C PRO A 117 -11.20 -0.83 19.39
N GLU A 118 -11.51 -0.49 20.64
CA GLU A 118 -12.57 -1.16 21.40
C GLU A 118 -13.93 -1.01 20.70
N HIS A 119 -14.78 -2.05 20.82
CA HIS A 119 -16.10 -2.13 20.18
C HIS A 119 -16.07 -2.06 18.64
N SER A 120 -14.89 -2.24 18.03
CA SER A 120 -14.78 -2.32 16.57
C SER A 120 -15.23 -3.68 16.03
N ARG A 121 -15.69 -3.66 14.78
CA ARG A 121 -16.04 -4.84 14.00
C ARG A 121 -15.14 -4.85 12.78
N LEU A 122 -14.43 -5.94 12.58
CA LEU A 122 -13.54 -6.10 11.45
C LEU A 122 -14.16 -7.05 10.43
N TYR A 123 -14.23 -6.59 9.19
CA TYR A 123 -14.71 -7.36 8.06
C TYR A 123 -13.52 -7.67 7.15
N LEU A 124 -13.32 -8.94 6.85
CA LEU A 124 -12.28 -9.38 5.92
C LEU A 124 -12.95 -10.03 4.71
N PHE A 125 -12.61 -9.57 3.51
CA PHE A 125 -12.99 -10.25 2.28
C PHE A 125 -11.90 -11.27 1.92
N VAL A 126 -12.30 -12.53 1.82
CA VAL A 126 -11.42 -13.66 1.51
C VAL A 126 -11.82 -14.28 0.18
N SER A 127 -10.87 -14.36 -0.75
CA SER A 127 -11.08 -14.99 -2.06
C SER A 127 -11.05 -16.52 -2.01
N PRO A 128 -11.55 -17.22 -3.05
CA PRO A 128 -11.45 -18.67 -3.20
C PRO A 128 -10.01 -19.17 -3.13
N GLY A 129 -9.05 -18.34 -3.57
CA GLY A 129 -7.62 -18.57 -3.47
C GLY A 129 -7.06 -18.49 -2.04
N GLN A 130 -7.90 -18.39 -1.01
CA GLN A 130 -7.52 -18.34 0.40
C GLN A 130 -6.61 -17.15 0.72
N CYS A 131 -6.95 -15.99 0.18
CA CYS A 131 -6.23 -14.75 0.39
C CYS A 131 -7.20 -13.67 0.83
N VAL A 132 -6.80 -12.88 1.84
CA VAL A 132 -7.51 -11.66 2.20
C VAL A 132 -7.23 -10.63 1.10
N LEU A 133 -8.27 -10.12 0.46
CA LEU A 133 -8.18 -9.08 -0.58
C LEU A 133 -8.73 -7.72 -0.12
N GLY A 134 -9.53 -7.71 0.95
CA GLY A 134 -10.13 -6.49 1.47
C GLY A 134 -10.30 -6.56 2.98
N CYS A 135 -10.26 -5.39 3.61
CA CYS A 135 -10.37 -5.21 5.05
C CYS A 135 -11.19 -3.94 5.33
N LEU A 136 -12.12 -4.01 6.28
CA LEU A 136 -12.90 -2.86 6.75
C LEU A 136 -13.03 -2.92 8.28
N VAL A 137 -12.63 -1.84 8.95
CA VAL A 137 -12.85 -1.66 10.38
C VAL A 137 -14.01 -0.70 10.58
N ALA A 138 -15.05 -1.14 11.28
CA ALA A 138 -16.20 -0.31 11.61
C ALA A 138 -16.28 -0.09 13.12
N GLN A 139 -16.62 1.13 13.52
CA GLN A 139 -16.91 1.48 14.90
C GLN A 139 -18.24 2.22 15.00
N PRO A 140 -19.02 2.01 16.07
CA PRO A 140 -20.22 2.79 16.30
C PRO A 140 -19.85 4.24 16.62
N ILE A 141 -20.48 5.18 15.91
CA ILE A 141 -20.36 6.62 16.14
C ILE A 141 -21.72 7.21 16.51
N ARG A 142 -21.71 8.32 17.25
CA ARG A 142 -22.95 9.03 17.65
C ARG A 142 -23.36 10.13 16.68
N GLN A 143 -22.41 10.66 15.92
CA GLN A 143 -22.59 11.78 15.00
C GLN A 143 -21.55 11.70 13.90
N ALA A 144 -21.88 12.22 12.71
CA ALA A 144 -20.96 12.47 11.61
C ALA A 144 -21.30 13.83 10.96
N PHE A 145 -20.38 14.38 10.19
CA PHE A 145 -20.57 15.63 9.48
C PHE A 145 -20.48 15.39 7.97
N ARG A 146 -21.33 16.09 7.21
CA ARG A 146 -21.25 16.06 5.75
C ARG A 146 -20.00 16.82 5.29
N VAL A 147 -19.13 16.15 4.55
CA VAL A 147 -17.99 16.79 3.89
C VAL A 147 -18.50 17.66 2.76
N LEU A 148 -18.09 18.93 2.73
CA LEU A 148 -18.36 19.85 1.64
C LEU A 148 -17.19 19.79 0.64
N PRO A 149 -17.44 19.80 -0.68
CA PRO A 149 -16.36 19.85 -1.67
C PRO A 149 -15.50 21.09 -1.47
N GLU A 150 -14.19 20.96 -1.72
CA GLU A 150 -13.32 22.14 -1.77
C GLU A 150 -13.79 23.07 -2.91
N PRO A 151 -14.04 24.36 -2.63
CA PRO A 151 -14.43 25.29 -3.67
C PRO A 151 -13.26 25.52 -4.65
N GLY A 152 -13.46 25.13 -5.90
CA GLY A 152 -12.50 25.38 -7.00
C GLY A 152 -11.82 24.14 -7.58
N LEU A 153 -11.91 22.97 -6.95
CA LEU A 153 -11.65 21.71 -7.65
C LEU A 153 -12.92 21.32 -8.42
N ALA A 154 -12.84 21.30 -9.75
CA ALA A 154 -13.85 20.59 -10.54
C ALA A 154 -13.96 19.15 -10.02
N PRO A 155 -15.16 18.54 -10.02
CA PRO A 155 -15.30 17.13 -9.68
C PRO A 155 -14.28 16.31 -10.46
N LEU A 156 -13.54 15.43 -9.77
CA LEU A 156 -12.72 14.44 -10.46
C LEU A 156 -13.63 13.70 -11.45
N PRO A 157 -13.21 13.50 -12.72
CA PRO A 157 -14.01 12.77 -13.67
C PRO A 157 -14.31 11.39 -13.09
N ASP A 158 -15.60 11.03 -13.08
CA ASP A 158 -16.04 9.73 -12.59
C ASP A 158 -15.39 8.66 -13.48
N PRO A 159 -14.66 7.67 -12.93
CA PRO A 159 -14.13 6.55 -13.71
C PRO A 159 -15.21 5.76 -14.47
N GLN A 160 -16.48 5.96 -14.14
CA GLN A 160 -17.63 5.34 -14.80
C GLN A 160 -18.28 6.21 -15.89
N ASP A 161 -17.77 7.41 -16.19
CA ASP A 161 -18.29 8.24 -17.28
C ASP A 161 -17.80 7.74 -18.66
N PRO A 162 -18.70 7.27 -19.56
CA PRO A 162 -18.31 6.71 -20.85
C PRO A 162 -17.97 7.75 -21.93
N GLU A 163 -18.02 9.06 -21.62
CA GLU A 163 -17.88 10.13 -22.64
C GLU A 163 -16.45 10.55 -22.99
N HIS A 164 -15.42 9.89 -22.47
CA HIS A 164 -14.04 10.13 -22.91
C HIS A 164 -13.36 8.87 -23.45
N SER A 165 -13.98 8.28 -24.48
CA SER A 165 -13.21 7.56 -25.49
C SER A 165 -12.34 8.57 -26.23
N TRP A 166 -11.03 8.50 -26.00
CA TRP A 166 -10.05 9.17 -26.87
C TRP A 166 -10.14 8.55 -28.26
N ASP A 167 -10.85 9.20 -29.18
CA ASP A 167 -10.82 8.85 -30.61
C ASP A 167 -9.54 9.41 -31.23
N PRO A 168 -8.60 8.57 -31.72
CA PRO A 168 -7.33 9.03 -32.26
C PRO A 168 -7.38 9.37 -33.77
N GLU A 169 -8.55 9.68 -34.35
CA GLU A 169 -8.71 9.78 -35.81
C GLU A 169 -9.19 11.14 -36.37
N HIS A 170 -8.83 12.28 -35.77
CA HIS A 170 -9.04 13.59 -36.42
C HIS A 170 -7.84 14.54 -36.33
N SER A 171 -6.70 14.11 -36.88
CA SER A 171 -5.68 15.04 -37.39
C SER A 171 -5.07 14.49 -38.67
N ARG A 172 -5.70 14.85 -39.78
CA ARG A 172 -5.06 14.95 -41.10
C ARG A 172 -4.93 16.42 -41.45
#